data_AF-A0AAW3T2E1-F1
#
_entry.id   AF-A0AAW3T2E1-F1
#
_cell.length_a   1.000
_cell.length_b   1.000
_cell.length_c   1.000
_cell.angle_alpha   90.00
_cell.angle_beta   90.00
_cell.angle_gamma   90.00
#
_symmetry.space_group_name_H-M   'P 1'
#
loop_
_entity.id
_entity.type
_entity.pdbx_description
1 polymer ?
#
loop_
_entity_poly.entity_id
_entity_poly.type
_entity_poly.pdbx_seq_one_letter_code
_entity_poly.pdbx_strand_id
1 'polypeptide(L)'
;MDARPADELLTALHAEHADALRRYVLHLTADRALAEDVVQETLVRAWQRPAVLEREPDAARAWLFTVARNLVVDDARSARRRREVGSDDPVEEVQPDRTDAVLDGIVVADALAGLSPEHRRVVVDAYWLGHTVPEIARRHGIPEGTAKSRLHYGLRALRLALQERGVTR
;
A
#
# COMPACT_ATOMS: atom_id res chain seq x y z
N MET A 1 -11.64 -28.21 15.26
CA MET A 1 -11.74 -27.31 14.09
C MET A 1 -10.51 -27.62 13.25
N ASP A 2 -10.68 -28.26 12.10
CA ASP A 2 -9.57 -28.73 11.26
C ASP A 2 -8.78 -27.51 10.75
N ALA A 3 -7.50 -27.39 11.11
CA ALA A 3 -6.66 -26.25 10.76
C ALA A 3 -6.16 -26.31 9.30
N ARG A 4 -6.17 -27.51 8.71
CA ARG A 4 -5.72 -27.78 7.34
C ARG A 4 -6.40 -26.91 6.26
N PRO A 5 -7.74 -26.72 6.25
CA PRO A 5 -8.37 -25.83 5.27
C PRO A 5 -7.97 -24.36 5.43
N ALA A 6 -7.72 -23.90 6.67
CA ALA A 6 -7.25 -22.53 6.86
C ALA A 6 -5.83 -22.37 6.32
N ASP A 7 -4.92 -23.31 6.60
CA ASP A 7 -3.51 -23.28 6.15
C ASP A 7 -3.39 -23.19 4.63
N GLU A 8 -4.22 -23.98 3.92
CA GLU A 8 -4.31 -23.98 2.47
C GLU A 8 -4.84 -22.64 1.93
N LEU A 9 -5.90 -22.09 2.54
CA LEU A 9 -6.45 -20.79 2.16
C LEU A 9 -5.45 -19.64 2.40
N LEU A 10 -4.71 -19.65 3.51
CA LEU A 10 -3.67 -18.66 3.78
C LEU A 10 -2.52 -18.79 2.77
N THR A 11 -2.12 -20.01 2.43
CA THR A 11 -1.07 -20.25 1.43
C THR A 11 -1.48 -19.72 0.05
N ALA A 12 -2.72 -19.98 -0.36
CA ALA A 12 -3.28 -19.43 -1.60
C ALA A 12 -3.32 -17.89 -1.57
N LEU A 13 -3.83 -17.32 -0.48
CA LEU A 13 -3.90 -15.87 -0.27
C LEU A 13 -2.51 -15.20 -0.28
N HIS A 14 -1.50 -15.84 0.33
CA HIS A 14 -0.11 -15.39 0.28
C HIS A 14 0.42 -15.44 -1.16
N ALA A 15 0.29 -16.59 -1.83
CA ALA A 15 0.77 -16.77 -3.20
C ALA A 15 0.15 -15.76 -4.17
N GLU A 16 -1.13 -15.42 -3.98
CA GLU A 16 -1.86 -14.50 -4.85
C GLU A 16 -1.56 -13.02 -4.56
N HIS A 17 -1.39 -12.65 -3.29
CA HIS A 17 -1.42 -11.24 -2.89
C HIS A 17 -0.14 -10.71 -2.24
N ALA A 18 0.75 -11.55 -1.72
CA ALA A 18 1.90 -11.08 -0.94
C ALA A 18 2.83 -10.16 -1.74
N ASP A 19 3.08 -10.46 -3.03
CA ASP A 19 3.90 -9.62 -3.90
C ASP A 19 3.28 -8.26 -4.18
N ALA A 20 1.98 -8.23 -4.49
CA ALA A 20 1.25 -6.98 -4.74
C ALA A 20 1.16 -6.14 -3.46
N LEU A 21 0.95 -6.78 -2.32
CA LEU A 21 0.91 -6.13 -1.00
C LEU A 21 2.28 -5.59 -0.61
N ARG A 22 3.37 -6.34 -0.85
CA ARG A 22 4.74 -5.90 -0.60
C ARG A 22 5.10 -4.69 -1.44
N ARG A 23 4.83 -4.72 -2.75
CA ARG A 23 5.04 -3.56 -3.63
C ARG A 23 4.23 -2.35 -3.18
N TYR A 24 2.98 -2.58 -2.78
CA TYR A 24 2.13 -1.51 -2.25
C TYR A 24 2.70 -0.86 -0.99
N VAL A 25 3.14 -1.66 -0.02
CA VAL A 25 3.70 -1.11 1.22
C VAL A 25 5.06 -0.47 0.99
N LEU A 26 5.92 -1.09 0.18
CA LEU A 26 7.19 -0.51 -0.22
C LEU A 26 6.97 0.86 -0.88
N HIS A 27 5.94 0.96 -1.72
CA HIS A 27 5.56 2.21 -2.33
C HIS A 27 5.06 3.27 -1.30
N LEU A 28 4.37 2.86 -0.24
CA LEU A 28 3.94 3.78 0.83
C LEU A 28 5.07 4.23 1.76
N THR A 29 6.09 3.40 1.97
CA THR A 29 7.08 3.55 3.05
C THR A 29 8.48 3.86 2.56
N ALA A 30 8.83 3.45 1.33
CA ALA A 30 10.19 3.37 0.82
C ALA A 30 11.15 2.56 1.71
N ASP A 31 10.62 1.65 2.53
CA ASP A 31 11.39 0.83 3.46
C ASP A 31 11.07 -0.66 3.21
N ARG A 32 12.07 -1.42 2.79
CA ARG A 32 11.93 -2.84 2.47
C ARG A 32 11.65 -3.68 3.71
N ALA A 33 12.33 -3.43 4.81
CA ALA A 33 12.16 -4.19 6.04
C ALA A 33 10.75 -3.97 6.60
N LEU A 34 10.32 -2.70 6.67
CA LEU A 34 8.96 -2.36 7.08
C LEU A 34 7.90 -2.95 6.14
N ALA A 35 8.18 -3.00 4.82
CA ALA A 35 7.25 -3.61 3.88
C ALA A 35 7.07 -5.11 4.10
N GLU A 36 8.14 -5.84 4.39
CA GLU A 36 8.08 -7.26 4.72
C GLU A 36 7.32 -7.50 6.02
N ASP A 37 7.63 -6.73 7.07
CA ASP A 37 6.94 -6.83 8.37
C ASP A 37 5.44 -6.55 8.26
N VAL A 38 5.06 -5.50 7.53
CA VAL A 38 3.65 -5.15 7.31
C VAL A 38 2.92 -6.25 6.53
N VAL A 39 3.55 -6.85 5.52
CA VAL A 39 2.96 -7.96 4.77
C VAL A 39 2.74 -9.16 5.68
N GLN A 40 3.75 -9.54 6.46
CA GLN A 40 3.66 -10.66 7.40
C GLN A 40 2.55 -10.43 8.44
N GLU A 41 2.55 -9.28 9.10
CA GLU A 41 1.53 -8.93 10.09
C GLU A 41 0.12 -8.86 9.47
N THR A 42 0.00 -8.42 8.21
CA THR A 42 -1.28 -8.42 7.50
C THR A 42 -1.81 -9.85 7.30
N LEU A 43 -0.94 -10.78 6.92
CA LEU A 43 -1.30 -12.19 6.72
C LEU A 43 -1.60 -12.88 8.05
N VAL A 44 -0.85 -12.59 9.11
CA VAL A 44 -1.14 -13.06 10.48
C VAL A 44 -2.54 -12.59 10.93
N ARG A 45 -2.90 -11.33 10.65
CA ARG A 45 -4.26 -10.83 10.95
C ARG A 45 -5.34 -11.49 10.10
N ALA A 46 -5.04 -11.87 8.85
CA ALA A 46 -5.95 -12.63 8.00
C ALA A 46 -6.17 -14.03 8.58
N TRP A 47 -5.08 -14.70 8.99
CA TRP A 47 -5.11 -16.00 9.64
C TRP A 47 -6.00 -16.04 10.89
N GLN A 48 -5.89 -15.01 11.73
CA GLN A 48 -6.69 -14.89 12.95
C GLN A 48 -8.17 -14.59 12.69
N ARG A 49 -8.58 -14.35 11.44
CA ARG A 49 -9.95 -13.98 11.06
C ARG A 49 -10.46 -14.88 9.94
N PRO A 50 -11.02 -16.05 10.26
CA PRO A 50 -11.52 -17.02 9.26
C PRO A 50 -12.46 -16.41 8.22
N ALA A 51 -13.34 -15.49 8.65
CA ALA A 51 -14.27 -14.77 7.78
C ALA A 51 -13.63 -13.82 6.74
N VAL A 52 -12.30 -13.65 6.76
CA VAL A 52 -11.54 -12.96 5.70
C VAL A 52 -11.08 -13.96 4.64
N LEU A 53 -10.64 -15.15 5.07
CA LEU A 53 -10.16 -16.22 4.20
C LEU A 53 -11.29 -16.84 3.36
N GLU A 54 -12.54 -16.75 3.84
CA GLU A 54 -13.73 -17.25 3.17
C GLU A 54 -14.39 -16.23 2.21
N ARG A 55 -13.82 -15.02 2.06
CA ARG A 55 -14.40 -13.98 1.19
C ARG A 55 -14.12 -14.24 -0.27
N GLU A 56 -14.94 -13.63 -1.12
CA GLU A 56 -14.63 -13.45 -2.54
C GLU A 56 -13.23 -12.79 -2.71
N PRO A 57 -12.45 -13.18 -3.73
CA PRO A 57 -11.05 -12.75 -3.89
C PRO A 57 -10.86 -11.23 -3.83
N ASP A 58 -11.72 -10.45 -4.51
CA ASP A 58 -11.63 -8.99 -4.51
C ASP A 58 -11.87 -8.38 -3.12
N ALA A 59 -12.77 -8.96 -2.34
CA ALA A 59 -13.08 -8.50 -0.99
C ALA A 59 -12.00 -8.88 0.03
N ALA A 60 -11.37 -10.05 -0.15
CA ALA A 60 -10.18 -10.44 0.61
C ALA A 60 -9.01 -9.50 0.29
N ARG A 61 -8.74 -9.27 -1.00
CA ARG A 61 -7.71 -8.33 -1.47
C ARG A 61 -7.92 -6.93 -0.91
N ALA A 62 -9.12 -6.35 -1.04
CA ALA A 62 -9.41 -5.02 -0.50
C ALA A 62 -9.20 -4.94 1.03
N TRP A 63 -9.51 -6.03 1.75
CA TRP A 63 -9.27 -6.11 3.19
C TRP A 63 -7.77 -6.18 3.54
N LEU A 64 -6.97 -6.96 2.81
CA LEU A 64 -5.53 -7.06 3.06
C LEU A 64 -4.84 -5.70 2.90
N PHE A 65 -5.10 -5.02 1.78
CA PHE A 65 -4.53 -3.71 1.54
C PHE A 65 -5.05 -2.65 2.53
N THR A 66 -6.29 -2.80 2.99
CA THR A 66 -6.84 -2.00 4.07
C THR A 66 -6.02 -2.13 5.35
N VAL A 67 -5.71 -3.36 5.75
CA VAL A 67 -4.94 -3.65 6.97
C VAL A 67 -3.50 -3.17 6.83
N ALA A 68 -2.84 -3.47 5.72
CA ALA A 68 -1.48 -3.04 5.44
C ALA A 68 -1.35 -1.51 5.50
N ARG A 69 -2.30 -0.78 4.88
CA ARG A 69 -2.34 0.69 4.96
C ARG A 69 -2.43 1.19 6.41
N ASN A 70 -3.29 0.58 7.21
CA ASN A 70 -3.49 1.00 8.60
C ASN A 70 -2.22 0.78 9.43
N LEU A 71 -1.55 -0.36 9.25
CA LEU A 71 -0.25 -0.66 9.87
C LEU A 71 0.80 0.41 9.53
N VAL A 72 0.93 0.77 8.26
CA VAL A 72 1.84 1.84 7.81
C VAL A 72 1.49 3.19 8.43
N VAL A 73 0.20 3.55 8.48
CA VAL A 73 -0.25 4.81 9.08
C VAL A 73 0.07 4.86 10.57
N ASP A 74 -0.13 3.75 11.28
CA ASP A 74 0.09 3.67 12.71
C ASP A 74 1.58 3.68 13.07
N ASP A 75 2.43 3.01 12.27
CA ASP A 75 3.89 3.12 12.40
C ASP A 75 4.35 4.57 12.16
N ALA A 76 3.93 5.21 11.07
CA ALA A 76 4.32 6.59 10.77
C ALA A 76 3.88 7.57 11.88
N ARG A 77 2.70 7.37 12.47
CA ARG A 77 2.23 8.14 13.64
C ARG A 77 3.11 7.89 14.86
N SER A 78 3.50 6.64 15.09
CA SER A 78 4.38 6.26 16.20
C SER A 78 5.77 6.84 16.03
N ALA A 79 6.36 6.72 14.84
CA ALA A 79 7.63 7.33 14.46
C ALA A 79 7.59 8.85 14.60
N ARG A 80 6.52 9.51 14.17
CA ARG A 80 6.34 10.96 14.39
C ARG A 80 6.34 11.33 15.88
N ARG A 81 5.60 10.60 16.72
CA ARG A 81 5.62 10.80 18.17
C ARG A 81 7.00 10.58 18.78
N ARG A 82 7.77 9.59 18.28
CA ARG A 82 9.15 9.34 18.71
C ARG A 82 10.10 10.46 18.27
N ARG A 83 9.97 10.96 17.05
CA ARG A 83 10.77 12.07 16.49
C ARG A 83 10.47 13.42 17.17
N GLU A 84 9.23 13.64 17.58
CA GLU A 84 8.86 14.75 18.48
C GLU A 84 9.59 14.65 19.85
N VAL A 85 10.25 13.53 20.14
CA VAL A 85 10.97 13.23 21.39
C VAL A 85 12.49 12.92 21.18
N GLY A 86 13.03 12.77 19.95
CA GLY A 86 14.48 12.55 19.69
C GLY A 86 14.86 12.12 18.23
N SER A 87 16.07 12.44 17.74
CA SER A 87 16.45 12.57 16.30
C SER A 87 17.12 11.36 15.57
N ASP A 88 17.12 11.49 14.22
CA ASP A 88 17.96 11.04 13.04
C ASP A 88 18.32 9.59 12.59
N ASP A 89 17.87 9.26 11.35
CA ASP A 89 18.46 8.61 10.12
C ASP A 89 19.29 7.27 10.11
N PRO A 90 19.58 6.59 8.95
CA PRO A 90 19.01 6.55 7.55
C PRO A 90 18.77 5.10 6.96
N VAL A 91 18.47 5.00 5.64
CA VAL A 91 17.92 3.88 4.83
C VAL A 91 18.95 3.27 3.82
N GLU A 92 18.85 1.96 3.44
CA GLU A 92 18.87 1.41 2.03
C GLU A 92 19.25 -0.10 1.90
N GLU A 93 18.62 -0.83 0.95
CA GLU A 93 19.24 -1.70 -0.10
C GLU A 93 18.20 -2.41 -1.02
N VAL A 94 18.48 -2.46 -2.34
CA VAL A 94 17.62 -3.03 -3.42
C VAL A 94 18.39 -4.03 -4.30
N GLN A 95 17.77 -5.14 -4.73
CA GLN A 95 18.24 -6.01 -5.84
C GLN A 95 17.09 -6.46 -6.79
N PRO A 96 17.33 -6.69 -8.11
CA PRO A 96 16.30 -6.87 -9.14
C PRO A 96 16.23 -8.28 -9.79
N ASP A 97 15.08 -8.68 -10.36
CA ASP A 97 14.95 -9.20 -11.75
C ASP A 97 13.47 -9.42 -12.20
N ARG A 98 13.07 -8.80 -13.34
CA ARG A 98 11.88 -9.02 -14.23
C ARG A 98 11.68 -7.78 -15.13
N THR A 99 12.68 -7.50 -15.95
CA THR A 99 13.08 -6.19 -16.47
C THR A 99 11.94 -5.24 -16.88
N ASP A 100 11.14 -5.45 -17.93
CA ASP A 100 10.30 -4.32 -18.41
C ASP A 100 9.05 -4.01 -17.56
N ALA A 101 8.28 -5.02 -17.15
CA ALA A 101 7.10 -4.81 -16.29
C ALA A 101 7.50 -4.46 -14.84
N VAL A 102 8.69 -4.89 -14.39
CA VAL A 102 9.25 -4.45 -13.12
C VAL A 102 9.86 -3.07 -13.24
N LEU A 103 10.46 -2.68 -14.37
CA LEU A 103 10.93 -1.32 -14.60
C LEU A 103 9.75 -0.35 -14.64
N ASP A 104 8.67 -0.66 -15.37
CA ASP A 104 7.43 0.13 -15.33
C ASP A 104 6.86 0.20 -13.90
N GLY A 105 6.88 -0.93 -13.18
CA GLY A 105 6.44 -1.01 -11.79
C GLY A 105 7.31 -0.20 -10.83
N ILE A 106 8.63 -0.19 -11.01
CA ILE A 106 9.62 0.57 -10.24
C ILE A 106 9.42 2.05 -10.52
N VAL A 107 9.32 2.44 -11.79
CA VAL A 107 9.16 3.85 -12.15
C VAL A 107 7.83 4.41 -11.64
N VAL A 108 6.75 3.63 -11.70
CA VAL A 108 5.47 4.00 -11.08
C VAL A 108 5.58 4.08 -9.56
N ALA A 109 6.26 3.11 -8.92
CA ALA A 109 6.49 3.13 -7.47
C ALA A 109 7.31 4.34 -7.03
N ASP A 110 8.36 4.69 -7.75
CA ASP A 110 9.22 5.84 -7.48
C ASP A 110 8.50 7.16 -7.74
N ALA A 111 7.73 7.24 -8.83
CA ALA A 111 6.95 8.42 -9.16
C ALA A 111 5.87 8.69 -8.10
N LEU A 112 5.15 7.65 -7.69
CA LEU A 112 4.22 7.76 -6.58
C LEU A 112 4.96 8.07 -5.26
N ALA A 113 6.20 7.61 -5.05
CA ALA A 113 6.99 7.90 -3.86
C ALA A 113 7.40 9.39 -3.78
N GLY A 114 7.43 10.08 -4.93
CA GLY A 114 7.57 11.53 -5.00
C GLY A 114 6.30 12.32 -4.60
N LEU A 115 5.13 11.69 -4.48
CA LEU A 115 3.91 12.37 -4.03
C LEU A 115 3.94 12.60 -2.53
N SER A 116 3.27 13.68 -2.09
CA SER A 116 2.94 13.86 -0.68
C SER A 116 2.12 12.67 -0.16
N PRO A 117 2.27 12.29 1.13
CA PRO A 117 1.55 11.15 1.70
C PRO A 117 0.03 11.22 1.52
N GLU A 118 -0.54 12.42 1.56
CA GLU A 118 -1.99 12.63 1.40
C GLU A 118 -2.46 12.35 -0.03
N HIS A 119 -1.71 12.82 -1.04
CA HIS A 119 -2.01 12.57 -2.44
C HIS A 119 -1.80 11.10 -2.80
N ARG A 120 -0.69 10.51 -2.35
CA ARG A 120 -0.36 9.10 -2.57
C ARG A 120 -1.48 8.19 -2.07
N ARG A 121 -1.96 8.42 -0.85
CA ARG A 121 -3.02 7.60 -0.23
C ARG A 121 -4.32 7.61 -1.02
N VAL A 122 -4.77 8.76 -1.53
CA VAL A 122 -6.02 8.81 -2.30
C VAL A 122 -5.88 8.25 -3.72
N VAL A 123 -4.71 8.42 -4.35
CA VAL A 123 -4.41 7.84 -5.66
C VAL A 123 -4.38 6.31 -5.57
N VAL A 124 -3.72 5.77 -4.55
CA VAL A 124 -3.73 4.33 -4.30
C VAL A 124 -5.15 3.83 -4.02
N ASP A 125 -5.89 4.46 -3.10
CA ASP A 125 -7.22 3.96 -2.77
C ASP A 125 -8.14 3.91 -4.00
N ALA A 126 -8.05 4.89 -4.89
CA ALA A 126 -8.86 4.93 -6.10
C ALA A 126 -8.44 3.87 -7.13
N TYR A 127 -7.13 3.74 -7.39
CA TYR A 127 -6.64 2.95 -8.54
C TYR A 127 -6.14 1.55 -8.19
N TRP A 128 -5.61 1.35 -6.98
CA TRP A 128 -5.15 0.03 -6.51
C TRP A 128 -6.21 -0.70 -5.70
N LEU A 129 -7.04 0.03 -4.93
CA LEU A 129 -8.07 -0.57 -4.06
C LEU A 129 -9.48 -0.47 -4.65
N GLY A 130 -9.67 0.25 -5.76
CA GLY A 130 -10.96 0.38 -6.44
C GLY A 130 -12.01 1.17 -5.65
N HIS A 131 -11.60 1.95 -4.64
CA HIS A 131 -12.55 2.72 -3.84
C HIS A 131 -13.08 3.93 -4.62
N THR A 132 -14.38 4.18 -4.47
CA THR A 132 -15.04 5.39 -4.95
C THR A 132 -14.66 6.61 -4.10
N VAL A 133 -14.84 7.82 -4.65
CA VAL A 133 -14.60 9.07 -3.91
C VAL A 133 -15.32 9.12 -2.54
N PRO A 134 -16.62 8.75 -2.43
CA PRO A 134 -17.28 8.71 -1.12
C PRO A 134 -16.65 7.71 -0.14
N GLU A 135 -16.21 6.56 -0.62
CA GLU A 135 -15.54 5.55 0.22
C GLU A 135 -14.19 6.06 0.72
N ILE A 136 -13.40 6.69 -0.15
CA ILE A 136 -12.14 7.34 0.20
C ILE A 136 -12.41 8.41 1.27
N ALA A 137 -13.37 9.30 1.03
CA ALA A 137 -13.73 10.38 1.96
C ALA A 137 -14.05 9.85 3.38
N ARG A 138 -14.95 8.85 3.48
CA ARG A 138 -15.28 8.20 4.75
C ARG A 138 -14.06 7.58 5.42
N ARG A 139 -13.23 6.88 4.64
CA ARG A 139 -12.08 6.12 5.14
C ARG A 139 -10.97 7.00 5.71
N HIS A 140 -10.74 8.17 5.11
CA HIS A 140 -9.73 9.11 5.59
C HIS A 140 -10.30 10.17 6.54
N GLY A 141 -11.61 10.16 6.81
CA GLY A 141 -12.27 11.16 7.65
C GLY A 141 -12.19 12.57 7.06
N ILE A 142 -12.33 12.69 5.74
CA ILE A 142 -12.21 13.95 5.00
C ILE A 142 -13.46 14.25 4.17
N PRO A 143 -13.74 15.52 3.84
CA PRO A 143 -14.82 15.86 2.91
C PRO A 143 -14.64 15.23 1.53
N GLU A 144 -15.73 14.85 0.86
CA GLU A 144 -15.68 14.33 -0.52
C GLU A 144 -15.03 15.32 -1.50
N GLY A 145 -15.25 16.62 -1.32
CA GLY A 145 -14.57 17.66 -2.09
C GLY A 145 -13.04 17.62 -1.92
N THR A 146 -12.56 17.35 -0.70
CA THR A 146 -11.13 17.17 -0.40
C THR A 146 -10.58 15.87 -1.00
N ALA A 147 -11.36 14.78 -0.98
CA ALA A 147 -10.97 13.55 -1.65
C ALA A 147 -10.83 13.74 -3.17
N LYS A 148 -11.80 14.44 -3.81
CA LYS A 148 -11.72 14.81 -5.24
C LYS A 148 -10.52 15.68 -5.55
N SER A 149 -10.30 16.75 -4.78
CA SER A 149 -9.19 17.67 -5.05
C SER A 149 -7.84 16.99 -4.85
N ARG A 150 -7.65 16.22 -3.77
CA ARG A 150 -6.44 15.44 -3.55
C ARG A 150 -6.20 14.40 -4.64
N LEU A 151 -7.25 13.75 -5.15
CA LEU A 151 -7.12 12.80 -6.26
C LEU A 151 -6.69 13.53 -7.54
N HIS A 152 -7.32 14.66 -7.84
CA HIS A 152 -6.97 15.49 -8.99
C HIS A 152 -5.51 15.97 -8.96
N TYR A 153 -5.08 16.59 -7.85
CA TYR A 153 -3.71 17.08 -7.72
C TYR A 153 -2.69 15.96 -7.59
N GLY A 154 -3.06 14.85 -6.94
CA GLY A 154 -2.22 13.65 -6.86
C GLY A 154 -1.94 13.05 -8.23
N LEU A 155 -2.95 12.90 -9.09
CA LEU A 155 -2.75 12.42 -10.46
C LEU A 155 -1.90 13.37 -11.31
N ARG A 156 -2.06 14.68 -11.13
CA ARG A 156 -1.20 15.68 -11.81
C ARG A 156 0.25 15.58 -11.37
N ALA A 157 0.49 15.46 -10.06
CA ALA A 157 1.82 15.27 -9.51
C ALA A 157 2.45 13.95 -9.98
N LEU A 158 1.66 12.87 -10.03
CA LEU A 158 2.12 11.57 -10.52
C LEU A 158 2.52 11.65 -12.00
N ARG A 159 1.71 12.30 -12.83
CA ARG A 159 2.04 12.51 -14.24
C ARG A 159 3.36 13.26 -14.39
N LEU A 160 3.56 14.34 -13.63
CA LEU A 160 4.81 15.11 -13.68
C LEU A 160 6.01 14.25 -13.25
N ALA A 161 5.88 13.52 -12.13
CA ALA A 161 6.93 12.66 -11.62
C ALA A 161 7.31 11.53 -12.59
N LEU A 162 6.34 10.99 -13.34
CA LEU A 162 6.56 10.01 -14.41
C LEU A 162 7.30 10.63 -15.62
N GLN A 163 6.90 11.83 -16.03
CA GLN A 163 7.55 12.56 -17.14
C GLN A 163 9.01 12.88 -16.83
N GLU A 164 9.32 13.34 -15.62
CA GLU A 164 10.69 13.60 -15.16
C GLU A 164 11.57 12.34 -15.17
N ARG A 165 10.96 11.16 -15.05
CA ARG A 165 11.62 9.85 -15.09
C ARG A 165 11.66 9.25 -16.49
N GLY A 166 11.36 10.04 -17.53
CA GLY A 166 11.42 9.60 -18.93
C GLY A 166 10.26 8.73 -19.39
N VAL A 167 9.25 8.51 -18.53
CA VAL A 167 8.00 7.83 -18.94
C VAL A 167 7.18 8.83 -19.72
N THR A 168 7.35 8.76 -21.03
CA THR A 168 6.67 9.62 -21.98
C THR A 168 5.45 8.88 -22.50
N ARG A 169 4.25 9.38 -22.18
CA ARG A 169 3.04 9.07 -22.95
C ARG A 169 2.44 10.36 -23.49
#